data_AF-A0A227J1M4-F1
#
_entry.id   AF-A0A227J1M4-F1
#
_cell.length_a   1.000
_cell.length_b   1.000
_cell.length_c   1.000
_cell.angle_alpha   90.00
_cell.angle_beta   90.00
_cell.angle_gamma   90.00
#
_symmetry.space_group_name_H-M   'P 1'
#
loop_
_entity.id
_entity.type
_entity.pdbx_description
1 polymer ?
#
loop_
_entity_poly.entity_id
_entity_poly.type
_entity_poly.pdbx_seq_one_letter_code
_entity_poly.pdbx_strand_id
1 'polypeptide(L)'
;ANRGKVTVEYVLLDHVNDDMGHARELAELMKDTPCKINLIPFNPYPGSPYKKPSNSRIDRFQKTLMQYEHTVTVRKTRGDDIDAACGQLVGDVIDRTKR
;
A
#
# COMPACT_ATOMS: atom_id res chain seq x y z
N ALA A 1 8.37 21.56 -3.04
CA ALA A 1 8.37 20.14 -3.46
C ALA A 1 7.01 19.45 -3.32
N ASN A 2 6.18 19.68 -2.27
CA ASN A 2 4.86 19.03 -2.17
C ASN A 2 3.66 20.01 -1.97
N ARG A 3 3.85 21.31 -2.25
CA ARG A 3 2.83 22.39 -2.13
C ARG A 3 2.01 22.34 -0.82
N GLY A 4 2.65 22.04 0.30
CA GLY A 4 1.99 21.95 1.62
C GLY A 4 1.18 20.68 1.86
N LYS A 5 1.15 19.71 0.93
CA LYS A 5 0.47 18.43 1.09
C LYS A 5 1.45 17.33 1.50
N VAL A 6 1.08 16.50 2.47
CA VAL A 6 1.83 15.29 2.81
C VAL A 6 1.44 14.13 1.89
N THR A 7 2.35 13.18 1.66
CA THR A 7 2.00 11.91 1.02
C THR A 7 1.81 10.87 2.10
N VAL A 8 0.63 10.25 2.15
CA VAL A 8 0.32 9.15 3.06
C VAL A 8 0.53 7.84 2.33
N GLU A 9 1.49 7.04 2.75
CA GLU A 9 1.70 5.70 2.22
C GLU A 9 0.85 4.70 3.01
N TYR A 10 0.01 3.94 2.31
CA TYR A 10 -0.88 2.96 2.91
C TYR A 10 -0.68 1.60 2.25
N VAL A 11 -0.03 0.67 2.97
CA VAL A 11 0.15 -0.70 2.50
C VAL A 11 -1.17 -1.45 2.63
N LEU A 12 -1.65 -2.02 1.52
CA LEU A 12 -2.86 -2.82 1.51
C LEU A 12 -2.53 -4.30 1.69
N LEU A 13 -3.10 -4.89 2.73
CA LEU A 13 -2.94 -6.28 3.15
C LEU A 13 -4.29 -6.99 3.04
N ASP A 14 -4.29 -8.13 2.35
CA ASP A 14 -5.50 -8.89 2.04
C ASP A 14 -6.25 -9.29 3.33
N HIS A 15 -7.51 -8.84 3.44
CA HIS A 15 -8.40 -9.08 4.57
C HIS A 15 -7.90 -8.60 5.94
N VAL A 16 -6.89 -7.72 5.99
CA VAL A 16 -6.40 -7.11 7.24
C VAL A 16 -6.81 -5.65 7.32
N ASN A 17 -6.54 -4.87 6.27
CA ASN A 17 -6.79 -3.43 6.27
C ASN A 17 -7.36 -2.88 4.95
N ASP A 18 -7.82 -3.77 4.05
CA ASP A 18 -8.24 -3.43 2.69
C ASP A 18 -9.77 -3.52 2.48
N ASP A 19 -10.55 -3.61 3.56
CA ASP A 19 -12.02 -3.50 3.51
C ASP A 19 -12.50 -2.05 3.33
N MET A 20 -13.70 -1.90 2.75
CA MET A 20 -14.27 -0.58 2.47
C MET A 20 -14.61 0.21 3.74
N GLY A 21 -14.80 -0.47 4.88
CA GLY A 21 -14.90 0.18 6.19
C GLY A 21 -13.65 0.99 6.51
N HIS A 22 -12.47 0.35 6.40
CA HIS A 22 -11.19 1.01 6.61
C HIS A 22 -10.93 2.15 5.63
N ALA A 23 -11.39 2.05 4.38
CA ALA A 23 -11.29 3.16 3.43
C ALA A 23 -12.08 4.40 3.90
N ARG A 24 -13.29 4.20 4.43
CA ARG A 24 -14.12 5.30 4.98
C ARG A 24 -13.50 5.89 6.24
N GLU A 25 -13.01 5.05 7.14
CA GLU A 25 -12.32 5.49 8.36
C GLU A 25 -11.05 6.29 8.02
N LEU A 26 -10.27 5.83 7.04
CA LEU A 26 -9.09 6.55 6.57
C LEU A 26 -9.47 7.90 5.93
N ALA A 27 -10.53 7.95 5.14
CA ALA A 27 -11.00 9.19 4.52
C ALA A 27 -11.41 10.23 5.58
N GLU A 28 -12.14 9.80 6.61
CA GLU A 28 -12.57 10.64 7.73
C GLU A 28 -11.37 11.11 8.57
N LEU A 29 -10.43 10.20 8.86
CA LEU A 29 -9.21 10.53 9.61
C LEU A 29 -8.38 11.61 8.89
N MET A 30 -8.36 11.57 7.56
CA MET A 30 -7.56 12.48 6.74
C MET A 30 -8.29 13.78 6.34
N LYS A 31 -9.55 13.98 6.73
CA LYS A 31 -10.38 15.10 6.24
C LYS A 31 -9.75 16.49 6.43
N ASP A 32 -9.08 16.71 7.57
CA ASP A 32 -8.47 18.00 7.93
C ASP A 32 -6.97 18.04 7.61
N THR A 33 -6.43 16.98 7.00
CA THR A 33 -5.02 16.86 6.64
C THR A 33 -4.86 16.96 5.13
N PRO A 34 -4.33 18.07 4.59
CA PRO A 34 -4.05 18.19 3.17
C PRO A 34 -3.04 17.11 2.74
N CYS A 35 -3.51 16.06 2.07
CA CYS A 35 -2.66 14.94 1.71
C CYS A 35 -2.97 14.36 0.33
N LYS A 36 -2.06 13.51 -0.13
CA LYS A 36 -2.25 12.56 -1.23
C LYS A 36 -2.05 11.17 -0.66
N ILE A 37 -2.98 10.26 -0.91
CA ILE A 37 -2.88 8.88 -0.44
C ILE A 37 -2.25 8.03 -1.55
N ASN A 38 -1.18 7.33 -1.21
CA ASN A 38 -0.51 6.38 -2.09
C ASN A 38 -0.75 4.96 -1.57
N LEU A 39 -1.65 4.25 -2.22
CA LEU A 39 -1.96 2.85 -1.94
C LEU A 39 -0.85 1.96 -2.50
N ILE A 40 -0.29 1.11 -1.65
CA ILE A 40 0.80 0.20 -1.99
C ILE A 40 0.28 -1.23 -1.79
N PRO A 41 -0.11 -1.94 -2.87
CA PRO A 41 -0.44 -3.35 -2.77
C PRO A 41 0.75 -4.11 -2.21
N PHE A 42 0.53 -4.93 -1.18
CA PHE A 42 1.61 -5.67 -0.54
C PHE A 42 2.32 -6.59 -1.53
N ASN A 43 3.66 -6.60 -1.49
CA ASN A 43 4.49 -7.53 -2.24
C ASN A 43 4.91 -8.69 -1.31
N PRO A 44 4.43 -9.93 -1.51
CA PRO A 44 4.74 -11.03 -0.62
C PRO A 44 6.21 -11.44 -0.68
N TYR A 45 6.74 -11.96 0.43
CA TYR A 45 8.07 -12.55 0.55
C TYR A 45 8.00 -13.87 1.34
N PRO A 46 8.98 -14.78 1.21
CA PRO A 46 8.98 -16.07 1.92
C PRO A 46 8.83 -15.89 3.44
N GLY A 47 7.84 -16.55 4.03
CA GLY A 47 7.56 -16.47 5.47
C GLY A 47 6.63 -15.32 5.90
N SER A 48 6.21 -14.44 5.00
CA SER A 48 5.20 -13.42 5.31
C SER A 48 3.84 -14.06 5.59
N PRO A 49 3.15 -13.72 6.70
CA PRO A 49 1.77 -14.15 6.95
C PRO A 49 0.74 -13.38 6.11
N TYR A 50 1.15 -12.28 5.47
CA TYR A 50 0.27 -11.40 4.72
C TYR A 50 0.28 -11.67 3.22
N LYS A 51 -0.83 -11.31 2.56
CA LYS A 51 -1.03 -11.47 1.11
C LYS A 51 -1.37 -10.15 0.45
N LYS A 52 -1.14 -10.09 -0.86
CA LYS A 52 -1.61 -9.01 -1.73
C LYS A 52 -3.13 -9.12 -1.90
N PRO A 53 -3.90 -8.05 -1.66
CA PRO A 53 -5.31 -8.01 -2.00
C PRO A 53 -5.60 -8.28 -3.47
N SER A 54 -6.81 -8.75 -3.78
CA SER A 54 -7.26 -8.80 -5.17
C SER A 54 -7.32 -7.40 -5.81
N ASN A 55 -7.07 -7.31 -7.11
CA ASN A 55 -7.16 -6.05 -7.87
C ASN A 55 -8.54 -5.38 -7.71
N SER A 56 -9.60 -6.18 -7.60
CA SER A 56 -10.97 -5.66 -7.38
C SER A 56 -11.12 -4.98 -6.01
N ARG A 57 -10.47 -5.48 -4.96
CA ARG A 57 -10.50 -4.86 -3.63
C ARG A 57 -9.70 -3.56 -3.62
N ILE A 58 -8.52 -3.56 -4.24
CA ILE A 58 -7.69 -2.36 -4.41
C ILE A 58 -8.45 -1.26 -5.17
N ASP A 59 -9.08 -1.62 -6.29
CA ASP A 59 -9.89 -0.68 -7.11
C ASP A 59 -11.06 -0.10 -6.31
N ARG A 60 -11.82 -0.95 -5.58
CA ARG A 60 -12.92 -0.47 -4.74
C ARG A 60 -12.43 0.41 -3.59
N PHE A 61 -11.30 0.08 -2.97
CA PHE A 61 -10.71 0.88 -1.89
C PHE A 61 -10.31 2.26 -2.41
N GLN A 62 -9.61 2.30 -3.55
CA GLN A 62 -9.25 3.54 -4.25
C GLN A 62 -10.49 4.38 -4.58
N LYS A 63 -11.51 3.77 -5.22
CA LYS A 63 -12.76 4.46 -5.58
C LYS A 63 -13.48 5.02 -4.36
N THR A 64 -13.50 4.27 -3.25
CA THR A 64 -14.10 4.73 -2.00
C THR A 64 -13.40 5.98 -1.51
N LEU A 65 -12.07 5.99 -1.41
CA LEU A 65 -11.32 7.19 -1.00
C LEU A 65 -11.54 8.38 -1.96
N MET A 66 -11.60 8.13 -3.27
CA MET A 66 -11.86 9.19 -4.27
C MET A 66 -13.26 9.80 -4.15
N GLN A 67 -14.27 9.05 -3.66
CA GLN A 67 -15.61 9.60 -3.38
C GLN A 67 -15.59 10.63 -2.23
N TYR A 68 -14.59 10.58 -1.36
CA TYR A 68 -14.35 11.56 -0.30
C TYR A 68 -13.34 12.64 -0.73
N GLU A 69 -13.20 12.86 -2.04
CA GLU A 69 -12.37 13.92 -2.64
C GLU A 69 -10.85 13.84 -2.36
N HIS A 70 -10.39 12.69 -1.86
CA HIS A 70 -8.95 12.45 -1.67
C HIS A 70 -8.24 12.22 -3.01
N THR A 71 -7.02 12.74 -3.14
CA THR A 71 -6.15 12.41 -4.28
C THR A 71 -5.46 11.08 -4.00
N VAL A 72 -5.83 10.04 -4.76
CA VAL A 72 -5.35 8.67 -4.52
C VAL A 72 -4.60 8.11 -5.72
N THR A 73 -3.42 7.55 -5.48
CA THR A 73 -2.66 6.78 -6.46
C THR A 73 -2.48 5.35 -5.98
N VAL A 74 -2.47 4.39 -6.90
CA VAL A 74 -2.04 3.01 -6.63
C VAL A 74 -0.66 2.84 -7.20
N ARG A 75 0.32 2.50 -6.36
CA ARG A 75 1.68 2.19 -6.80
C ARG A 75 1.64 0.91 -7.62
N LYS A 76 1.89 1.03 -8.93
CA LYS A 76 2.08 -0.14 -9.78
C LYS A 76 3.32 -0.89 -9.31
N THR A 77 3.16 -2.16 -8.96
CA THR A 77 4.28 -3.08 -8.82
C THR A 77 4.94 -3.18 -10.19
N ARG A 78 6.20 -2.74 -10.33
CA ARG A 78 6.97 -2.98 -11.55
C ARG A 78 7.45 -4.43 -11.47
N GLY A 79 7.07 -5.28 -12.43
CA GLY A 79 7.61 -6.63 -12.58
C GLY A 79 6.72 -7.81 -12.17
N ASP A 80 5.43 -7.62 -11.85
CA ASP A 80 4.50 -8.76 -11.64
C ASP A 80 4.21 -9.54 -12.93
N ASP A 81 4.49 -8.91 -14.08
CA ASP A 81 4.35 -9.44 -15.43
C ASP A 81 5.60 -10.22 -15.93
N ILE A 82 6.72 -10.16 -15.19
CA ILE A 82 8.01 -10.78 -15.56
C ILE A 82 8.83 -11.31 -14.37
N ASP A 83 8.21 -11.65 -13.24
CA ASP A 83 8.91 -12.07 -12.00
C ASP A 83 10.02 -11.11 -11.53
N ALA A 84 9.88 -9.81 -11.81
CA ALA A 84 10.83 -8.75 -11.43
C ALA A 84 10.29 -7.84 -10.32
N ALA A 85 9.23 -8.26 -9.62
CA ALA A 85 8.65 -7.51 -8.52
C ALA A 85 9.63 -7.40 -7.35
N CYS A 86 9.98 -6.16 -7.01
CA CYS A 86 11.01 -5.83 -6.04
C CYS A 86 10.61 -6.24 -4.61
N GLY A 87 11.17 -7.36 -4.16
CA GLY A 87 11.18 -7.92 -2.79
C GLY A 87 12.36 -8.89 -2.55
N GLN A 88 13.28 -8.99 -3.52
CA GLN A 88 14.43 -9.91 -3.52
C GLN A 88 15.79 -9.20 -3.37
N LEU A 89 15.83 -7.93 -3.01
CA LEU A 89 17.07 -7.32 -2.50
C LEU A 89 17.31 -7.74 -1.05
N VAL A 90 17.20 -9.04 -0.79
CA VAL A 90 17.98 -9.69 0.24
C VAL A 90 19.30 -9.96 -0.45
N GLY A 91 20.23 -9.00 -0.44
CA GLY A 91 21.63 -9.38 -0.61
C GLY A 91 21.95 -10.44 0.45
N ASP A 92 22.89 -11.35 0.20
CA ASP A 92 23.37 -12.30 1.21
C ASP A 92 23.82 -11.55 2.48
N VAL A 93 22.92 -11.36 3.43
CA VAL A 93 23.25 -10.84 4.75
C VAL A 93 23.74 -12.02 5.55
N ILE A 94 25.07 -12.19 5.59
CA ILE A 94 25.70 -13.03 6.62
C ILE A 94 25.47 -12.31 7.95
N ASP A 95 24.42 -12.72 8.66
CA ASP A 95 24.16 -12.28 10.03
C ASP A 95 25.33 -12.74 10.93
N ARG A 96 26.23 -11.80 11.24
CA ARG A 96 27.38 -12.01 12.14
C ARG A 96 27.04 -11.75 13.61
N THR A 97 25.76 -11.66 13.98
CA THR A 97 25.35 -11.26 15.33
C THR A 97 25.06 -12.40 16.29
N LYS A 98 25.43 -13.65 15.96
CA LYS A 98 25.48 -14.74 16.95
C LYS A 98 26.89 -14.82 17.54
N ARG A 99 27.08 -14.15 18.68
CA ARG A 99 28.10 -14.50 19.68
C ARG A 99 27.56 -15.61 20.57
#